data_AF-A0A813DQ98-F1
#
_entry.id   AF-A0A813DQ98-F1
#
_cell.length_a   1.000
_cell.length_b   1.000
_cell.length_c   1.000
_cell.angle_alpha   90.00
_cell.angle_beta   90.00
_cell.angle_gamma   90.00
#
_symmetry.space_group_name_H-M   'P 1'
#
loop_
_entity.id
_entity.type
_entity.pdbx_description
1 polymer ?
#
loop_
_entity_poly.entity_id
_entity_poly.type
_entity_poly.pdbx_seq_one_letter_code
_entity_poly.pdbx_strand_id
1 'polypeptide(L)'
;MLDESDPAIERELARRKEGSLKEKEDKTASQKWPSQHMRECEKRGIPWPVPVDDALAASEWYQTSPKREKEVLALGFLDHIAKNIDYIDSYHSANRIPSSARVLPIVLPNSTFFDYNNMRFLLGRENLRFQGLNFKDDVLDRFTEQDLGNLAGNAFAGTVMLAVLIAVFSSLEFRAESDAERDGKTDNILK
;
A
#
# COMPACT_ATOMS: atom_id res chain seq x y z
N MET A 1 6.50 5.98 7.79
CA MET A 1 5.77 7.11 7.20
C MET A 1 6.74 8.28 7.10
N LEU A 2 6.59 9.12 6.07
CA LEU A 2 7.28 10.41 6.04
C LEU A 2 6.70 11.32 7.12
N ASP A 3 7.47 12.32 7.52
CA ASP A 3 6.94 13.42 8.33
C ASP A 3 6.00 14.27 7.46
N GLU A 4 4.93 14.82 8.04
CA GLU A 4 3.97 15.64 7.27
C GLU A 4 4.59 16.93 6.71
N SER A 5 5.74 17.36 7.24
CA SER A 5 6.53 18.47 6.69
C SER A 5 7.52 18.06 5.59
N ASP A 6 7.53 16.79 5.17
CA ASP A 6 8.47 16.31 4.15
C ASP A 6 8.18 16.98 2.78
N PRO A 7 9.17 17.64 2.15
CA PRO A 7 9.00 18.30 0.87
C PRO A 7 8.50 17.40 -0.27
N ALA A 8 8.70 16.08 -0.18
CA ALA A 8 8.19 15.14 -1.18
C ALA A 8 6.64 15.11 -1.19
N ILE A 9 6.00 15.27 -0.03
CA ILE A 9 4.53 15.29 0.11
C ILE A 9 3.96 16.49 -0.64
N GLU A 10 4.52 17.68 -0.42
CA GLU A 10 4.10 18.91 -1.08
C GLU A 10 4.31 18.84 -2.61
N ARG A 11 5.46 18.31 -3.06
CA ARG A 11 5.75 18.13 -4.48
C ARG A 11 4.74 17.21 -5.16
N GLU A 12 4.40 16.08 -4.54
CA GLU A 12 3.44 15.13 -5.11
C GLU A 12 2.02 15.70 -5.10
N LEU A 13 1.62 16.41 -4.04
CA LEU A 13 0.34 17.11 -4.00
C LEU A 13 0.22 18.15 -5.11
N ALA A 14 1.26 18.97 -5.32
CA ALA A 14 1.31 19.96 -6.39
C ALA A 14 1.17 19.30 -7.78
N ARG A 15 1.90 18.19 -8.00
CA ARG A 15 1.79 17.40 -9.24
C ARG A 15 0.38 16.88 -9.49
N ARG A 16 -0.29 16.36 -8.45
CA ARG A 16 -1.68 15.88 -8.54
C ARG A 16 -2.68 17.00 -8.80
N LYS A 17 -2.52 18.15 -8.15
CA LYS A 17 -3.32 19.36 -8.43
C LYS A 17 -3.19 19.74 -9.91
N GLU A 18 -1.98 19.76 -10.45
CA GLU A 18 -1.76 20.02 -11.88
C GLU A 18 -2.43 18.96 -12.79
N GLY A 19 -2.34 17.67 -12.42
CA GLY A 19 -2.98 16.57 -13.13
C GLY A 19 -4.50 16.68 -13.18
N SER A 20 -5.14 17.01 -12.05
CA SER A 20 -6.60 17.16 -11.96
C SER A 20 -7.15 18.28 -12.85
N LEU A 21 -6.36 19.33 -13.11
CA LEU A 21 -6.75 20.42 -14.00
C LEU A 21 -6.72 20.02 -15.49
N LYS A 22 -5.93 18.98 -15.83
CA LYS A 22 -5.74 18.51 -17.21
C LYS A 22 -6.71 17.41 -17.60
N GLU A 23 -7.40 16.79 -16.64
CA GLU A 23 -8.36 15.71 -16.90
C GLU A 23 -9.58 16.28 -17.65
N LYS A 24 -9.58 16.14 -18.98
CA LYS A 24 -10.76 16.42 -19.81
C LYS A 24 -11.79 15.33 -19.53
N GLU A 25 -13.04 15.72 -19.28
CA GLU A 25 -14.18 14.80 -19.13
C GLU A 25 -14.10 13.69 -20.19
N ASP A 26 -13.80 12.47 -19.74
CA ASP A 26 -13.73 11.31 -20.61
C ASP A 26 -15.16 10.91 -20.98
N LYS A 27 -15.69 11.63 -21.98
CA LYS A 27 -16.96 11.33 -22.64
C LYS A 27 -16.71 10.09 -23.47
N THR A 28 -17.51 9.04 -23.23
CA THR A 28 -17.64 7.81 -24.04
C THR A 28 -16.83 6.58 -23.61
N ALA A 29 -17.30 5.93 -22.55
CA ALA A 29 -17.46 4.47 -22.52
C ALA A 29 -18.54 4.15 -21.47
N SER A 30 -19.34 3.10 -21.67
CA SER A 30 -20.28 2.60 -20.66
C SER A 30 -19.49 2.22 -19.40
N GLN A 31 -19.38 3.17 -18.47
CA GLN A 31 -18.63 2.98 -17.25
C GLN A 31 -19.38 1.94 -16.42
N LYS A 32 -18.77 0.77 -16.20
CA LYS A 32 -19.35 -0.31 -15.39
C LYS A 32 -19.29 -0.03 -13.89
N TRP A 33 -18.42 0.90 -13.47
CA TRP A 33 -18.15 1.18 -12.06
C TRP A 33 -19.33 1.80 -11.30
N PRO A 34 -20.18 2.70 -11.85
CA PRO A 34 -21.30 3.28 -11.10
C PRO A 34 -22.29 2.20 -10.66
N SER A 35 -22.63 1.26 -11.55
CA SER A 35 -23.51 0.14 -11.22
C SER A 35 -22.89 -0.79 -10.16
N GLN A 36 -21.56 -0.93 -10.13
CA GLN A 36 -20.88 -1.69 -9.08
C GLN A 36 -20.94 -0.96 -7.74
N HIS A 37 -20.63 0.33 -7.71
CA HIS A 37 -20.66 1.14 -6.49
C HIS A 37 -22.07 1.23 -5.90
N MET A 38 -23.09 1.42 -6.76
CA MET A 38 -24.49 1.41 -6.35
C MET A 38 -24.88 0.09 -5.69
N ARG A 39 -24.50 -1.06 -6.29
CA ARG A 39 -24.74 -2.39 -5.69
C ARG A 39 -24.01 -2.56 -4.34
N GLU A 40 -22.79 -2.06 -4.22
CA GLU A 40 -22.06 -2.12 -2.94
C GLU A 40 -22.70 -1.22 -1.87
N CYS A 41 -23.21 -0.04 -2.23
CA CYS A 41 -23.96 0.83 -1.32
C CYS A 41 -25.28 0.16 -0.89
N GLU A 42 -26.01 -0.44 -1.83
CA GLU A 42 -27.26 -1.18 -1.56
C GLU A 42 -27.03 -2.35 -0.59
N LYS A 43 -25.98 -3.15 -0.80
CA LYS A 43 -25.58 -4.23 0.13
C LYS A 43 -25.29 -3.73 1.55
N ARG A 44 -24.80 -2.51 1.68
CA ARG A 44 -24.44 -1.87 2.95
C ARG A 44 -25.61 -1.09 3.56
N GLY A 45 -26.74 -0.96 2.85
CA GLY A 45 -27.87 -0.13 3.28
C GLY A 45 -27.57 1.38 3.27
N ILE A 46 -26.62 1.82 2.43
CA ILE A 46 -26.16 3.22 2.34
C ILE A 46 -26.75 3.84 1.05
N PRO A 47 -27.20 5.10 1.07
CA PRO A 47 -27.63 5.79 -0.14
C PRO A 47 -26.48 5.98 -1.14
N TRP A 48 -26.80 5.92 -2.44
CA TRP A 48 -25.88 6.28 -3.52
C TRP A 48 -26.38 7.54 -4.25
N PRO A 49 -25.53 8.54 -4.54
CA PRO A 49 -24.09 8.59 -4.25
C PRO A 49 -23.80 8.67 -2.75
N VAL A 50 -22.65 8.14 -2.34
CA VAL A 50 -22.23 8.09 -0.94
C VAL A 50 -22.05 9.51 -0.40
N PRO A 51 -22.65 9.86 0.75
CA PRO A 51 -22.42 11.16 1.37
C PRO A 51 -20.94 11.28 1.77
N VAL A 52 -20.35 12.43 1.47
CA VAL A 52 -18.94 12.71 1.79
C VAL A 52 -18.91 13.41 3.15
N ASP A 53 -18.09 12.89 4.06
CA ASP A 53 -17.84 13.52 5.36
C ASP A 53 -17.07 14.84 5.22
N ASP A 54 -17.34 15.80 6.11
CA ASP A 54 -16.72 17.13 6.08
C ASP A 54 -15.20 17.07 6.21
N ALA A 55 -14.67 16.15 7.02
CA ALA A 55 -13.22 15.98 7.19
C ALA A 55 -12.57 15.50 5.88
N LEU A 56 -13.21 14.56 5.19
CA LEU A 56 -12.73 14.08 3.89
C LEU A 56 -12.89 15.14 2.80
N ALA A 57 -14.00 15.87 2.80
CA ALA A 57 -14.23 16.96 1.86
C ALA A 57 -13.21 18.09 2.03
N ALA A 58 -12.74 18.35 3.26
CA ALA A 58 -11.71 19.34 3.54
C ALA A 58 -10.28 18.94 3.09
N SER A 59 -10.02 17.64 2.84
CA SER A 59 -8.70 17.18 2.41
C SER A 59 -8.36 17.66 1.00
N GLU A 60 -7.22 18.35 0.86
CA GLU A 60 -6.72 18.75 -0.46
C GLU A 60 -6.41 17.55 -1.36
N TRP A 61 -5.90 16.46 -0.78
CA TRP A 61 -5.61 15.23 -1.50
C TRP A 61 -6.88 14.58 -2.06
N TYR A 62 -7.95 14.55 -1.27
CA TYR A 62 -9.25 14.08 -1.74
C TYR A 62 -9.72 14.91 -2.94
N GLN A 63 -9.56 16.24 -2.89
CA GLN A 63 -9.99 17.12 -3.98
C GLN A 63 -9.28 16.84 -5.31
N THR A 64 -8.02 16.41 -5.27
CA THR A 64 -7.26 16.01 -6.48
C THR A 64 -7.70 14.70 -7.10
N SER A 65 -8.55 13.92 -6.43
CA SER A 65 -8.92 12.57 -6.88
C SER A 65 -9.97 12.60 -8.00
N PRO A 66 -9.90 11.68 -8.98
CA PRO A 66 -10.96 11.49 -9.98
C PRO A 66 -12.30 11.11 -9.33
N LYS A 67 -13.42 11.35 -10.03
CA LYS A 67 -14.77 11.07 -9.52
C LYS A 67 -14.94 9.65 -8.97
N ARG A 68 -14.43 8.65 -9.72
CA ARG A 68 -14.49 7.23 -9.30
C ARG A 68 -13.77 7.01 -7.97
N GLU A 69 -12.56 7.56 -7.84
CA GLU A 69 -11.76 7.41 -6.63
C GLU A 69 -12.40 8.14 -5.45
N LYS A 70 -12.94 9.34 -5.66
CA LYS A 70 -13.70 10.07 -4.63
C LYS A 70 -14.81 9.23 -4.02
N GLU A 71 -15.57 8.49 -4.82
CA GLU A 71 -16.61 7.58 -4.31
C GLU A 71 -16.03 6.41 -3.50
N VAL A 72 -14.92 5.82 -3.95
CA VAL A 72 -14.23 4.75 -3.21
C VAL A 72 -13.72 5.26 -1.86
N LEU A 73 -13.12 6.47 -1.85
CA LEU A 73 -12.62 7.10 -0.64
C LEU A 73 -13.75 7.47 0.33
N ALA A 74 -14.88 7.99 -0.16
CA ALA A 74 -16.04 8.30 0.67
C ALA A 74 -16.61 7.03 1.31
N LEU A 75 -16.76 5.95 0.54
CA LEU A 75 -17.24 4.68 1.09
C LEU A 75 -16.26 4.07 2.09
N GLY A 76 -14.95 4.12 1.78
CA GLY A 76 -13.92 3.65 2.69
C GLY A 76 -13.82 4.46 3.96
N PHE A 77 -14.14 5.77 3.94
CA PHE A 77 -14.14 6.62 5.13
C PHE A 77 -15.23 6.22 6.12
N LEU A 78 -16.40 5.80 5.63
CA LEU A 78 -17.43 5.22 6.48
C LEU A 78 -16.93 3.94 7.17
N ASP A 79 -16.17 3.10 6.46
CA ASP A 79 -15.53 1.92 7.05
C ASP A 79 -14.36 2.28 7.97
N HIS A 80 -13.64 3.37 7.72
CA HIS A 80 -12.62 3.90 8.61
C HIS A 80 -13.23 4.23 9.98
N ILE A 81 -14.32 5.01 9.99
CA ILE A 81 -15.04 5.36 11.22
C ILE A 81 -15.62 4.11 11.91
N ALA A 82 -16.29 3.25 11.15
CA ALA A 82 -17.04 2.14 11.73
C ALA A 82 -16.15 0.95 12.13
N LYS A 83 -15.05 0.70 11.40
CA LYS A 83 -14.26 -0.54 11.46
C LYS A 83 -12.76 -0.32 11.63
N ASN A 84 -12.32 0.93 11.80
CA ASN A 84 -10.90 1.29 11.96
C ASN A 84 -10.03 0.81 10.78
N ILE A 85 -10.46 1.09 9.55
CA ILE A 85 -9.65 0.87 8.35
C ILE A 85 -8.75 2.08 8.15
N ASP A 86 -7.43 1.89 8.26
CA ASP A 86 -6.49 3.01 8.14
C ASP A 86 -6.12 3.32 6.69
N TYR A 87 -6.12 2.29 5.83
CA TYR A 87 -5.65 2.39 4.46
C TYR A 87 -6.64 1.79 3.46
N ILE A 88 -6.79 2.44 2.32
CA ILE A 88 -7.60 1.95 1.20
C ILE A 88 -6.85 2.12 -0.11
N ASP A 89 -6.92 1.13 -1.00
CA ASP A 89 -6.44 1.28 -2.38
C ASP A 89 -7.54 1.88 -3.26
N SER A 90 -7.44 3.18 -3.57
CA SER A 90 -8.42 3.90 -4.42
C SER A 90 -8.38 3.45 -5.89
N TYR A 91 -7.29 2.80 -6.32
CA TYR A 91 -7.17 2.28 -7.68
C TYR A 91 -8.21 1.19 -7.96
N HIS A 92 -8.62 0.44 -6.93
CA HIS A 92 -9.60 -0.63 -7.03
C HIS A 92 -11.05 -0.14 -6.90
N SER A 93 -12.02 -0.98 -7.25
CA SER A 93 -13.45 -0.62 -7.15
C SER A 93 -13.94 -0.81 -5.71
N ALA A 94 -15.05 -0.16 -5.35
CA ALA A 94 -15.69 -0.20 -4.03
C ALA A 94 -15.94 -1.62 -3.47
N ASN A 95 -15.99 -2.64 -4.33
CA ASN A 95 -16.15 -4.03 -3.92
C ASN A 95 -14.87 -4.68 -3.37
N ARG A 96 -13.72 -3.99 -3.43
CA ARG A 96 -12.43 -4.44 -2.89
C ARG A 96 -12.00 -3.69 -1.65
N ILE A 97 -12.88 -2.89 -1.06
CA ILE A 97 -12.62 -2.23 0.22
C ILE A 97 -12.46 -3.33 1.28
N PRO A 98 -11.39 -3.32 2.09
CA PRO A 98 -11.18 -4.32 3.12
C PRO A 98 -12.34 -4.33 4.11
N SER A 99 -12.62 -5.48 4.71
CA SER A 99 -13.71 -5.62 5.69
C SER A 99 -13.30 -5.14 7.09
N SER A 100 -12.01 -5.23 7.44
CA SER A 100 -11.42 -4.70 8.68
C SER A 100 -9.90 -4.92 8.65
N ALA A 101 -9.09 -3.87 8.67
CA ALA A 101 -7.65 -3.98 8.88
C ALA A 101 -7.03 -2.61 9.22
N ARG A 102 -6.23 -2.57 10.30
CA ARG A 102 -5.29 -1.47 10.60
C ARG A 102 -3.93 -1.66 9.93
N VAL A 103 -3.91 -2.46 8.87
CA VAL A 103 -2.68 -2.90 8.19
C VAL A 103 -2.84 -2.54 6.73
N LEU A 104 -1.77 -1.98 6.15
CA LEU A 104 -1.72 -1.73 4.73
C LEU A 104 -1.90 -3.06 3.97
N PRO A 105 -2.85 -3.15 3.03
CA PRO A 105 -2.95 -4.30 2.15
C PRO A 105 -1.65 -4.55 1.37
N ILE A 106 -1.52 -5.73 0.75
CA ILE A 106 -0.37 -6.03 -0.12
C ILE A 106 -0.24 -4.92 -1.17
N VAL A 107 0.94 -4.30 -1.23
CA VAL A 107 1.25 -3.29 -2.23
C VAL A 107 1.34 -3.97 -3.60
N LEU A 108 0.46 -3.59 -4.52
CA LEU A 108 0.45 -4.09 -5.90
C LEU A 108 0.97 -3.02 -6.86
N PRO A 109 1.41 -3.40 -8.08
CA PRO A 109 1.73 -2.43 -9.11
C PRO A 109 0.51 -1.55 -9.42
N ASN A 110 0.73 -0.24 -9.56
CA ASN A 110 -0.30 0.79 -9.73
C ASN A 110 -1.31 0.95 -8.56
N SER A 111 -1.06 0.36 -7.39
CA SER A 111 -1.87 0.67 -6.20
C SER A 111 -1.76 2.14 -5.82
N THR A 112 -2.87 2.72 -5.41
CA THR A 112 -2.97 4.13 -4.98
C THR A 112 -3.59 4.15 -3.59
N PHE A 113 -2.74 4.00 -2.58
CA PHE A 113 -3.20 3.93 -1.19
C PHE A 113 -3.49 5.31 -0.61
N PHE A 114 -4.67 5.48 -0.04
CA PHE A 114 -5.03 6.63 0.77
C PHE A 114 -4.97 6.24 2.25
N ASP A 115 -4.32 7.08 3.05
CA ASP A 115 -4.22 6.97 4.49
C ASP A 115 -5.23 7.93 5.14
N TYR A 116 -6.21 7.36 5.85
CA TYR A 116 -7.25 8.12 6.52
C TYR A 116 -6.77 8.83 7.79
N ASN A 117 -5.67 8.39 8.41
CA ASN A 117 -5.13 9.07 9.58
C ASN A 117 -4.42 10.38 9.22
N ASN A 118 -3.74 10.40 8.07
CA ASN A 118 -3.04 11.58 7.56
C ASN A 118 -3.81 12.33 6.46
N MET A 119 -4.99 11.81 6.07
CA MET A 119 -5.88 12.38 5.05
C MET A 119 -5.18 12.68 3.72
N ARG A 120 -4.28 11.79 3.31
CA ARG A 120 -3.47 11.92 2.09
C ARG A 120 -3.16 10.58 1.43
N PHE A 121 -2.69 10.63 0.19
CA PHE A 121 -2.15 9.44 -0.45
C PHE A 121 -0.75 9.09 0.06
N LEU A 122 -0.47 7.79 0.13
CA LEU A 122 0.89 7.30 0.34
C LEU A 122 1.71 7.52 -0.92
N LEU A 123 2.95 7.94 -0.71
CA LEU A 123 3.94 8.12 -1.77
C LEU A 123 4.58 6.77 -2.16
N GLY A 124 5.16 6.70 -3.35
CA GLY A 124 5.88 5.50 -3.81
C GLY A 124 7.05 5.15 -2.92
N ARG A 125 7.78 6.15 -2.41
CA ARG A 125 8.82 5.95 -1.40
C ARG A 125 8.29 5.36 -0.08
N GLU A 126 7.07 5.71 0.31
CA GLU A 126 6.44 5.13 1.51
C GLU A 126 6.03 3.68 1.25
N ASN A 127 5.49 3.38 0.06
CA ASN A 127 5.17 2.02 -0.35
C ASN A 127 6.40 1.09 -0.34
N LEU A 128 7.56 1.58 -0.78
CA LEU A 128 8.83 0.83 -0.66
C LEU A 128 9.17 0.52 0.81
N ARG A 129 9.05 1.52 1.69
CA ARG A 129 9.31 1.34 3.13
C ARG A 129 8.33 0.34 3.76
N PHE A 130 7.06 0.35 3.36
CA PHE A 130 6.07 -0.64 3.79
C PHE A 130 6.42 -2.07 3.34
N GLN A 131 7.05 -2.22 2.17
CA GLN A 131 7.60 -3.50 1.71
C GLN A 131 8.93 -3.87 2.40
N GLY A 132 9.40 -3.08 3.38
CA GLY A 132 10.67 -3.32 4.07
C GLY A 132 11.91 -2.91 3.27
N LEU A 133 11.74 -2.15 2.19
CA LEU A 133 12.83 -1.62 1.38
C LEU A 133 13.15 -0.19 1.78
N ASN A 134 14.34 0.04 2.33
CA ASN A 134 14.79 1.35 2.76
C ASN A 134 16.01 1.79 1.94
N PHE A 135 15.82 2.83 1.14
CA PHE A 135 16.87 3.47 0.34
C PHE A 135 17.11 4.88 0.84
N LYS A 136 18.31 5.40 0.61
CA LYS A 136 18.62 6.80 0.91
C LYS A 136 17.83 7.73 -0.02
N ASP A 137 17.47 8.91 0.48
CA ASP A 137 16.63 9.86 -0.28
C ASP A 137 17.31 10.33 -1.59
N ASP A 138 18.65 10.44 -1.62
CA ASP A 138 19.41 10.79 -2.83
C ASP A 138 19.31 9.75 -3.96
N VAL A 139 18.97 8.51 -3.61
CA VAL A 139 18.66 7.44 -4.57
C VAL A 139 17.20 7.53 -5.00
N LEU A 140 16.28 7.73 -4.05
CA LEU A 140 14.84 7.79 -4.31
C LEU A 140 14.46 8.98 -5.18
N ASP A 141 15.07 10.14 -4.97
CA ASP A 141 14.80 11.37 -5.71
C ASP A 141 15.19 11.32 -7.20
N ARG A 142 15.85 10.24 -7.64
CA ARG A 142 16.16 9.98 -9.06
C ARG A 142 14.97 9.40 -9.84
N PHE A 143 13.92 8.99 -9.15
CA PHE A 143 12.76 8.30 -9.71
C PHE A 143 11.48 9.06 -9.38
N THR A 144 10.45 8.88 -10.20
CA THR A 144 9.14 9.44 -9.88
C THR A 144 8.46 8.61 -8.78
N GLU A 145 7.53 9.21 -8.03
CA GLU A 145 6.75 8.45 -7.04
C GLU A 145 5.96 7.31 -7.68
N GLN A 146 5.58 7.43 -8.96
CA GLN A 146 4.94 6.34 -9.70
C GLN A 146 5.90 5.18 -9.99
N ASP A 147 7.14 5.47 -10.38
CA ASP A 147 8.17 4.45 -10.60
C ASP A 147 8.49 3.72 -9.28
N LEU A 148 8.63 4.47 -8.19
CA LEU A 148 8.87 3.92 -6.86
C LEU A 148 7.69 3.04 -6.38
N GLY A 149 6.46 3.49 -6.60
CA GLY A 149 5.26 2.70 -6.30
C GLY A 149 5.17 1.41 -7.09
N ASN A 150 5.49 1.46 -8.40
CA ASN A 150 5.54 0.27 -9.25
C ASN A 150 6.67 -0.69 -8.86
N LEU A 151 7.83 -0.15 -8.46
CA LEU A 151 8.91 -0.96 -7.92
C LEU A 151 8.49 -1.66 -6.61
N ALA A 152 7.82 -0.94 -5.71
CA ALA A 152 7.30 -1.51 -4.47
C ALA A 152 6.27 -2.62 -4.72
N GLY A 153 5.38 -2.44 -5.71
CA GLY A 153 4.37 -3.43 -6.07
C GLY A 153 4.93 -4.70 -6.71
N ASN A 154 6.13 -4.64 -7.32
CA ASN A 154 6.80 -5.79 -7.91
C ASN A 154 7.86 -6.43 -6.99
N ALA A 155 8.19 -5.78 -5.87
CA ALA A 155 9.16 -6.31 -4.92
C ALA A 155 8.52 -7.37 -4.00
N PHE A 156 9.32 -8.33 -3.57
CA PHE A 156 8.94 -9.20 -2.45
C PHE A 156 9.00 -8.40 -1.14
N ALA A 157 8.03 -8.63 -0.26
CA ALA A 157 8.06 -8.07 1.08
C ALA A 157 9.34 -8.53 1.82
N GLY A 158 10.10 -7.57 2.35
CA GLY A 158 11.37 -7.82 3.02
C GLY A 158 11.24 -8.75 4.23
N THR A 159 10.12 -8.69 4.95
CA THR A 159 9.83 -9.60 6.06
C THR A 159 9.66 -11.06 5.62
N VAL A 160 9.02 -11.28 4.46
CA VAL A 160 8.87 -12.62 3.87
C VAL A 160 10.23 -13.14 3.42
N MET A 161 11.02 -12.31 2.73
CA MET A 161 12.37 -12.69 2.31
C MET A 161 13.27 -13.02 3.50
N LEU A 162 13.21 -12.22 4.58
CA LEU A 162 13.94 -12.48 5.81
C LEU A 162 13.54 -13.82 6.45
N ALA A 163 12.23 -14.11 6.51
CA ALA A 163 11.76 -15.38 7.05
C ALA A 163 12.27 -16.58 6.23
N VAL A 164 12.27 -16.48 4.90
CA VAL A 164 12.83 -17.51 4.02
C VAL A 164 14.34 -17.68 4.26
N LEU A 165 15.09 -16.58 4.36
CA LEU A 165 16.53 -16.64 4.65
C LEU A 165 16.81 -17.29 6.01
N ILE A 166 16.06 -16.94 7.06
CA ILE A 166 16.18 -17.56 8.39
C ILE A 166 15.91 -19.06 8.30
N ALA A 167 14.86 -19.48 7.58
CA ALA A 167 14.55 -20.89 7.40
C ALA A 167 15.69 -21.64 6.69
N VAL A 168 16.25 -21.05 5.62
CA VAL A 168 17.41 -21.60 4.91
C VAL A 168 18.61 -21.71 5.84
N PHE A 169 18.99 -20.64 6.54
CA PHE A 169 20.15 -20.65 7.44
C PHE A 169 19.96 -21.62 8.63
N SER A 170 18.74 -21.79 9.13
CA SER A 170 18.43 -22.74 10.20
C SER A 170 18.51 -24.20 9.74
N SER A 171 18.38 -24.45 8.43
CA SER A 171 18.50 -25.79 7.84
C SER A 171 19.93 -26.20 7.51
N LEU A 172 20.88 -25.26 7.55
CA LEU A 172 22.29 -25.55 7.31
C LEU A 172 22.90 -26.18 8.56
N GLU A 173 23.36 -27.42 8.45
CA GLU A 173 24.20 -28.04 9.47
C GLU A 173 25.60 -27.43 9.41
N PHE A 174 25.92 -26.55 10.34
CA PHE A 174 27.28 -26.08 10.53
C PHE A 174 28.06 -27.12 11.34
N ARG A 175 28.88 -27.94 10.68
CA ARG A 175 29.86 -28.79 11.37
C ARG A 175 30.95 -27.91 11.95
N ALA A 176 31.07 -27.86 13.28
CA ALA A 176 32.22 -27.25 13.91
C ALA A 176 33.45 -28.16 13.78
N GLU A 177 34.66 -27.61 13.78
CA GLU A 177 35.90 -28.42 13.83
C GLU A 177 35.91 -29.38 15.02
N SER A 178 35.29 -28.98 16.14
CA SER A 178 35.10 -29.83 17.32
C SER A 178 34.18 -31.02 17.09
N ASP A 179 33.26 -30.95 16.13
CA ASP A 179 32.37 -32.06 15.79
C ASP A 179 33.11 -33.11 14.96
N ALA A 180 34.05 -32.68 14.10
CA ALA A 180 34.91 -33.58 13.33
C ALA A 180 35.87 -34.39 14.23
N GLU A 181 36.41 -33.78 15.30
CA GLU A 181 37.22 -34.50 16.30
C GLU A 181 36.41 -35.51 17.12
N ARG A 182 35.12 -35.26 17.32
CA ARG A 182 34.22 -36.13 18.08
C ARG A 182 33.87 -37.38 17.27
N ASP A 183 33.55 -37.21 15.99
CA ASP A 183 33.24 -38.30 15.07
C ASP A 183 34.45 -39.24 14.88
N GLY A 184 35.67 -38.69 14.77
CA GLY A 184 36.90 -39.49 14.60
C GLY A 184 37.34 -40.30 15.82
N LYS A 185 36.85 -39.98 17.03
CA LYS A 185 37.15 -40.74 18.25
C LYS A 185 36.24 -41.95 18.45
N THR A 186 35.01 -41.90 17.97
CA THR A 186 34.04 -43.00 18.08
C THR A 186 34.46 -44.25 17.29
N ASP A 187 35.17 -44.08 16.17
CA ASP A 187 35.62 -45.20 15.34
C ASP A 187 36.78 -46.03 15.94
N ASN A 188 37.49 -45.49 16.94
CA ASN A 188 38.63 -46.17 17.57
C ASN A 188 38.28 -46.94 18.86
N ILE A 189 37.01 -46.94 19.30
CA ILE A 189 36.58 -47.62 20.54
C ILE A 189 36.02 -49.03 20.25
N LEU A 190 35.85 -49.42 18.98
CA LEU A 190 35.29 -50.72 18.56
C LEU A 190 36.34 -51.70 17.99
N LYS A 191 37.62 -51.56 18.33
CA LYS A 191 38.67 -52.55 18.04
C LYS A 191 39.24 -53.12 19.32
#